data_AF-A0A961EBY5-F1
#
_entry.id   AF-A0A961EBY5-F1
#
_cell.length_a   1.000
_cell.length_b   1.000
_cell.length_c   1.000
_cell.angle_alpha   90.00
_cell.angle_beta   90.00
_cell.angle_gamma   90.00
#
_symmetry.space_group_name_H-M   'P 1'
#
loop_
_entity.id
_entity.type
_entity.pdbx_description
1 polymer ?
#
loop_
_entity_poly.entity_id
_entity_poly.type
_entity_poly.pdbx_seq_one_letter_code
_entity_poly.pdbx_strand_id
1 'polypeptide(L)'
;MASSQKVTVTLPVESVQAIRELVAEGKADSVSGFVQHAVAVSLDDVAGWGAMLAQALEETGGPLTAEEREWADRILGVDDSVA
;
A
#
# COMPACT_ATOMS: atom_id res chain seq x y z
N MET A 1 -4.51 -24.35 5.93
CA MET A 1 -3.73 -23.70 6.99
C MET A 1 -3.02 -22.51 6.36
N ALA A 2 -3.38 -21.27 6.69
CA ALA A 2 -2.60 -20.13 6.20
C ALA A 2 -1.19 -20.21 6.81
N SER A 3 -0.14 -20.15 5.99
CA SER A 3 1.23 -20.13 6.49
C SER A 3 1.58 -18.74 6.98
N SER A 4 1.98 -18.61 8.24
CA SER A 4 2.52 -17.36 8.79
C SER A 4 4.05 -17.39 8.77
N GLN A 5 4.65 -16.26 8.42
CA GLN A 5 6.10 -16.05 8.47
C GLN A 5 6.42 -15.01 9.55
N LYS A 6 7.41 -15.29 10.40
CA LYS A 6 7.84 -14.34 11.43
C LYS A 6 8.69 -13.25 10.79
N VAL A 7 8.33 -12.00 11.05
CA VAL A 7 9.07 -10.81 10.60
C VAL A 7 9.41 -9.98 11.83
N THR A 8 10.64 -9.47 11.88
CA THR A 8 11.08 -8.50 12.89
C THR A 8 11.06 -7.12 12.25
N VAL A 9 10.34 -6.18 12.87
CA VAL A 9 10.22 -4.80 12.41
C VAL A 9 10.54 -3.85 13.55
N THR A 10 11.02 -2.66 13.21
CA THR A 10 11.19 -1.56 14.15
C THR A 10 10.00 -0.62 14.02
N LEU A 11 9.39 -0.25 15.14
CA LEU A 11 8.29 0.70 15.22
C LEU A 11 8.65 1.81 16.21
N PRO A 12 8.07 3.02 16.05
CA PRO A 12 8.20 4.06 17.07
C PRO A 12 7.71 3.58 18.43
N VAL A 13 8.37 4.02 19.49
CA VAL A 13 8.10 3.57 20.86
C VAL A 13 6.67 3.93 21.28
N GLU A 14 6.24 5.13 20.94
CA GLU A 14 4.90 5.65 21.17
C GLU A 14 3.82 4.81 20.50
N SER A 15 4.09 4.28 19.29
CA SER A 15 3.15 3.38 18.61
C SER A 15 3.02 2.06 19.36
N VAL A 16 4.13 1.49 19.83
CA VAL A 16 4.11 0.24 20.61
C VAL A 16 3.39 0.45 21.95
N GLN A 17 3.55 1.61 22.59
CA GLN A 17 2.84 1.94 23.83
C GLN A 17 1.33 2.06 23.60
N ALA A 18 0.90 2.82 22.59
CA ALA A 18 -0.52 2.95 22.25
C ALA A 18 -1.17 1.60 21.92
N ILE A 19 -0.47 0.71 21.20
CA ILE A 19 -0.98 -0.64 20.91
C ILE A 19 -1.15 -1.45 22.20
N ARG A 20 -0.22 -1.34 23.15
CA ARG A 20 -0.32 -2.04 24.44
C ARG A 20 -1.50 -1.53 25.28
N GLU A 21 -1.79 -0.24 25.23
CA GLU A 21 -2.96 0.34 25.90
C GLU A 21 -4.25 -0.21 25.30
N LEU A 22 -4.37 -0.27 23.97
CA LEU A 22 -5.53 -0.88 23.31
C LEU A 22 -5.73 -2.35 23.68
N VAL A 23 -4.64 -3.11 23.83
CA VAL A 23 -4.70 -4.50 24.31
C VAL A 23 -5.15 -4.56 25.77
N ALA A 24 -4.62 -3.68 26.63
CA ALA A 24 -5.01 -3.61 28.04
C ALA A 24 -6.49 -3.23 28.22
N GLU A 25 -7.02 -2.41 27.32
CA GLU A 25 -8.43 -2.04 27.25
C GLU A 25 -9.32 -3.12 26.62
N GLY A 26 -8.76 -4.23 26.15
CA GLY A 26 -9.49 -5.33 25.50
C GLY A 26 -10.00 -4.98 24.10
N LYS A 27 -9.48 -3.92 23.48
CA LYS A 27 -9.83 -3.50 22.11
C LYS A 27 -9.02 -4.23 21.03
N ALA A 28 -8.00 -4.98 21.43
CA ALA A 28 -7.22 -5.85 20.55
C ALA A 28 -6.76 -7.11 21.32
N ASP A 29 -6.76 -8.27 20.66
CA ASP A 29 -6.42 -9.55 21.31
C ASP A 29 -4.94 -9.65 21.73
N SER A 30 -4.04 -9.00 20.97
CA SER A 30 -2.62 -8.93 21.27
C SER A 30 -1.93 -7.87 20.40
N VAL A 31 -0.69 -7.51 20.74
CA VAL A 31 0.14 -6.61 19.93
C VAL A 31 0.33 -7.17 18.52
N SER A 32 0.66 -8.46 18.40
CA SER A 32 0.82 -9.11 17.09
C SER A 32 -0.47 -9.16 16.30
N GLY A 33 -1.62 -9.39 16.96
CA GLY A 33 -2.94 -9.38 16.33
C GLY A 33 -3.30 -7.99 15.79
N PHE A 34 -3.04 -6.94 16.58
CA PHE A 34 -3.22 -5.55 16.12
C PHE A 34 -2.39 -5.25 14.87
N VAL A 35 -1.09 -5.61 14.88
CA VAL A 35 -0.20 -5.37 13.75
C VAL A 35 -0.63 -6.16 12.51
N GLN A 36 -1.04 -7.42 12.67
CA GLN A 36 -1.57 -8.22 11.56
C GLN A 36 -2.83 -7.60 10.95
N HIS A 37 -3.75 -7.11 11.78
CA HIS A 37 -4.95 -6.42 11.32
C HIS A 37 -4.60 -5.13 10.57
N ALA A 38 -3.71 -4.29 11.11
CA ALA A 38 -3.27 -3.06 10.46
C ALA A 38 -2.61 -3.32 9.10
N VAL A 39 -1.77 -4.35 9.00
CA VAL A 39 -1.16 -4.77 7.73
C VAL A 39 -2.22 -5.23 6.74
N ALA A 40 -3.20 -6.02 7.17
CA ALA A 40 -4.28 -6.48 6.30
C ALA A 40 -5.11 -5.30 5.75
N VAL A 41 -5.47 -4.34 6.61
CA VAL A 41 -6.20 -3.12 6.20
C VAL A 41 -5.38 -2.32 5.17
N SER A 42 -4.08 -2.13 5.42
CA SER A 42 -3.24 -1.38 4.49
C SER A 42 -3.07 -2.09 3.13
N LEU A 43 -3.00 -3.42 3.11
CA LEU A 43 -2.93 -4.17 1.86
C LEU A 43 -4.24 -4.11 1.07
N ASP A 44 -5.38 -4.17 1.77
CA ASP A 44 -6.70 -4.05 1.15
C ASP A 44 -6.91 -2.66 0.55
N ASP A 45 -6.48 -1.59 1.24
CA ASP A 45 -6.55 -0.21 0.73
C ASP A 45 -5.71 -0.03 -0.55
N VAL A 46 -4.48 -0.56 -0.59
CA VAL A 46 -3.63 -0.52 -1.79
C VAL A 46 -4.26 -1.29 -2.95
N ALA A 47 -4.84 -2.47 -2.68
CA ALA A 47 -5.53 -3.26 -3.69
C ALA A 47 -6.80 -2.56 -4.21
N GLY A 48 -7.58 -1.98 -3.30
CA GLY A 48 -8.80 -1.24 -3.59
C GLY A 48 -8.53 0.03 -4.41
N TRP A 49 -7.50 0.79 -4.06
CA TRP A 49 -7.10 1.97 -4.82
C TRP A 49 -6.65 1.61 -6.24
N GLY A 50 -5.87 0.52 -6.39
CA GLY A 50 -5.49 0.02 -7.72
C GLY A 50 -6.69 -0.38 -8.57
N ALA A 51 -7.69 -1.04 -7.98
CA ALA A 51 -8.92 -1.40 -8.67
C ALA A 51 -9.74 -0.17 -9.07
N MET A 52 -9.87 0.82 -8.18
CA MET A 52 -10.56 2.08 -8.45
C MET A 52 -9.87 2.86 -9.57
N LEU A 53 -8.53 2.94 -9.54
CA LEU A 53 -7.75 3.59 -10.59
C LEU A 53 -7.90 2.88 -11.94
N ALA A 54 -7.85 1.54 -11.96
CA ALA A 54 -8.04 0.77 -13.18
C ALA A 54 -9.42 1.00 -13.79
N GLN A 55 -10.48 1.03 -12.96
CA GLN A 55 -11.83 1.35 -13.42
C GLN A 55 -11.93 2.78 -13.97
N ALA A 56 -11.39 3.77 -13.24
CA ALA A 56 -11.40 5.16 -13.68
C ALA A 56 -10.66 5.36 -15.01
N LEU A 57 -9.54 4.64 -15.22
CA LEU A 57 -8.83 4.63 -16.49
C LEU A 57 -9.70 4.03 -17.60
N GLU A 58 -10.31 2.86 -17.40
CA GLU A 58 -11.21 2.25 -18.39
C GLU A 58 -12.35 3.20 -18.81
N GLU A 59 -12.95 3.91 -17.85
CA GLU A 59 -14.02 4.88 -18.11
C GLU A 59 -13.55 6.13 -18.87
N THR A 60 -12.25 6.46 -18.81
CA THR A 60 -11.69 7.72 -19.36
C THR A 60 -10.78 7.55 -20.57
N GLY A 61 -10.64 6.33 -21.10
CA GLY A 61 -9.86 6.06 -22.33
C GLY A 61 -8.90 4.88 -22.24
N GLY A 62 -8.88 4.15 -21.12
CA GLY A 62 -8.01 3.01 -20.86
C GLY A 62 -6.65 3.41 -20.27
N PRO A 63 -5.79 2.41 -20.01
CA PRO A 63 -4.42 2.65 -19.56
C PRO A 63 -3.60 3.35 -20.66
N LEU A 64 -2.62 4.18 -20.25
CA LEU A 64 -1.70 4.88 -21.14
C LEU A 64 -1.00 3.90 -22.09
N THR A 65 -1.14 4.12 -23.40
CA THR A 65 -0.47 3.30 -24.42
C THR A 65 1.03 3.62 -24.47
N ALA A 66 1.82 2.73 -25.06
CA ALA A 66 3.25 2.95 -25.24
C ALA A 66 3.53 4.21 -26.08
N GLU A 67 2.75 4.45 -27.13
CA GLU A 67 2.89 5.61 -28.00
C GLU A 67 2.58 6.93 -27.27
N GLU A 68 1.53 6.95 -26.45
CA GLU A 68 1.19 8.11 -25.62
C GLU A 68 2.24 8.36 -24.54
N ARG A 69 2.83 7.29 -23.99
CA ARG A 69 3.92 7.40 -23.02
C ARG A 69 5.19 7.98 -23.66
N GLU A 70 5.59 7.47 -24.83
CA GLU A 70 6.73 8.01 -25.59
C GLU A 70 6.50 9.46 -26.04
N TRP A 71 5.26 9.82 -26.36
CA TRP A 71 4.90 11.22 -26.60
C TRP A 71 5.05 12.07 -25.34
N ALA A 72 4.54 11.61 -24.19
CA ALA A 72 4.61 12.33 -22.93
C ALA A 72 6.05 12.50 -22.46
N ASP A 73 6.87 11.45 -22.53
CA ASP A 73 8.28 11.47 -22.10
C ASP A 73 9.09 12.49 -22.92
N ARG A 74 8.83 12.60 -24.23
CA ARG A 74 9.42 13.63 -25.11
C ARG A 74 9.00 15.05 -24.73
N ILE A 75 7.72 15.28 -24.43
CA ILE A 75 7.20 16.60 -24.07
C ILE A 75 7.68 17.04 -22.69
N LEU A 76 7.73 16.10 -21.74
CA LEU A 76 8.12 16.33 -20.36
C LEU A 76 9.65 16.35 -20.16
N GLY A 77 10.42 15.98 -21.18
CA GLY A 77 11.89 15.99 -21.14
C GLY A 77 12.47 14.91 -20.23
N VAL A 78 11.73 13.80 -20.04
CA VAL A 78 12.11 12.64 -19.20
C VAL A 78 12.74 11.51 -20.01
N ASP A 79 13.06 11.79 -21.28
CA ASP A 79 13.69 10.84 -22.20
C ASP A 79 15.05 10.38 -21.62
N ASP A 80 15.10 9.13 -21.18
CA ASP A 80 16.28 8.46 -20.57
C ASP A 80 17.42 8.23 -21.57
N SER A 81 17.42 8.92 -22.72
CA SER A 81 18.43 8.84 -23.78
C SER A 81 19.58 9.84 -23.63
N VAL A 82 19.65 10.61 -22.53
CA VAL A 82 20.83 11.44 -22.18
C VAL A 82 21.45 10.97 -20.87
N ALA A 83 22.23 9.90 -20.97
CA ALA A 83 23.28 9.53 -20.00
C ALA A 83 24.58 9.25 -20.77
#